data_AF-A0A7V4F1P1-F1
#
_entry.id   AF-A0A7V4F1P1-F1
#
_cell.length_a   1.000
_cell.length_b   1.000
_cell.length_c   1.000
_cell.angle_alpha   90.00
_cell.angle_beta   90.00
_cell.angle_gamma   90.00
#
_symmetry.space_group_name_H-M   'P 1'
#
loop_
_entity.id
_entity.type
_entity.pdbx_description
1 polymer ?
#
loop_
_entity_poly.entity_id
_entity_poly.type
_entity_poly.pdbx_seq_one_letter_code
_entity_poly.pdbx_strand_id
1 'polypeptide(L)'
;GKRAYKIARKGRDVQLPAQKVIINELELIDFQPEEIQLRVLCSKGTYIRSLAHDLGRALNCGGYLKALRRTKSGNYMLKDAITLQQFDELLLNLQPFPIDKT
;
A
#
# COMPACT_ATOMS: atom_id res chain seq x y z
N GLY A 1 -20.88 6.70 2.71
CA GLY A 1 -20.16 7.73 3.48
C GLY A 1 -19.39 8.66 2.55
N LYS A 2 -19.33 9.98 2.85
CA LYS A 2 -18.47 10.91 2.09
C LYS A 2 -17.01 10.51 2.30
N ARG A 3 -16.29 10.22 1.20
CA ARG A 3 -14.86 9.85 1.26
C ARG A 3 -14.07 11.02 1.86
N ALA A 4 -13.34 10.77 2.94
CA ALA A 4 -12.52 11.75 3.67
C ALA A 4 -11.64 12.62 2.75
N TYR A 5 -11.09 12.03 1.68
CA TYR A 5 -10.29 12.75 0.68
C TYR A 5 -11.00 13.95 0.04
N LYS A 6 -12.31 13.87 -0.21
CA LYS A 6 -13.09 14.97 -0.82
C LYS A 6 -13.26 16.16 0.13
N ILE A 7 -13.12 15.94 1.44
CA ILE A 7 -13.26 16.99 2.47
C ILE A 7 -11.91 17.66 2.69
N ALA A 8 -10.83 16.87 2.80
CA ALA A 8 -9.47 17.38 2.92
C ALA A 8 -9.06 18.29 1.74
N ARG A 9 -9.41 17.92 0.50
CA ARG A 9 -9.19 18.77 -0.69
C ARG A 9 -9.93 20.10 -0.69
N LYS A 10 -10.93 20.27 0.17
CA LYS A 10 -11.68 21.54 0.34
C LYS A 10 -11.11 22.39 1.47
N GLY A 11 -9.89 22.09 1.94
CA GLY A 11 -9.23 22.79 3.04
C GLY A 11 -9.89 22.57 4.41
N ARG A 12 -10.80 21.60 4.51
CA ARG A 12 -11.44 21.25 5.78
C ARG A 12 -10.69 20.08 6.40
N ASP A 13 -10.27 20.29 7.64
CA ASP A 13 -9.57 19.28 8.40
C ASP A 13 -10.50 18.08 8.64
N VAL A 14 -10.01 16.87 8.39
CA VAL A 14 -10.78 15.65 8.59
C VAL A 14 -10.18 14.92 9.77
N GLN A 15 -10.85 15.03 10.91
CA GLN A 15 -10.55 14.21 12.08
C GLN A 15 -10.99 12.78 11.79
N LEU A 16 -10.03 11.95 11.34
CA LEU A 16 -10.22 10.52 11.20
C LEU A 16 -9.94 9.87 12.57
N PRO A 17 -10.85 9.01 13.06
CA PRO A 17 -10.60 8.30 14.31
C PRO A 17 -9.35 7.42 14.18
N ALA A 18 -8.49 7.46 15.19
CA ALA A 18 -7.31 6.60 15.25
C ALA A 18 -7.76 5.13 15.23
N GLN A 19 -7.18 4.34 14.32
CA GLN A 19 -7.41 2.90 14.29
C GLN A 19 -6.22 2.17 14.91
N LYS A 20 -6.52 1.20 15.77
CA LYS A 20 -5.50 0.27 16.26
C LYS A 20 -5.05 -0.63 15.11
N VAL A 21 -3.74 -0.68 14.89
CA VAL A 21 -3.09 -1.53 13.92
C VAL A 21 -1.95 -2.29 14.61
N ILE A 22 -1.54 -3.40 14.01
CA ILE A 22 -0.45 -4.24 14.54
C ILE A 22 0.68 -4.23 13.51
N ILE A 23 1.88 -3.88 13.96
CA ILE A 23 3.11 -4.12 13.21
C ILE A 23 3.68 -5.44 13.75
N ASN A 24 3.59 -6.49 12.94
CA ASN A 24 4.06 -7.83 13.30
C ASN A 24 5.58 -7.95 13.16
N GLU A 25 6.15 -7.33 12.11
CA GLU A 25 7.60 -7.27 11.90
C GLU A 25 7.96 -5.89 11.32
N LEU A 26 9.09 -5.36 11.77
CA LEU A 26 9.68 -4.14 11.26
C LEU A 26 11.18 -4.35 11.11
N GLU A 27 11.68 -4.30 9.87
CA GLU A 27 13.07 -4.60 9.56
C GLU A 27 13.67 -3.44 8.76
N LEU A 28 14.86 -2.99 9.17
CA LEU A 28 15.67 -2.02 8.43
C LEU A 28 16.47 -2.76 7.36
N ILE A 29 16.15 -2.47 6.10
CA ILE A 29 16.77 -3.11 4.94
C ILE A 29 17.97 -2.30 4.46
N ASP A 30 17.85 -0.97 4.46
CA ASP A 30 18.92 -0.05 4.08
C ASP A 30 18.74 1.29 4.80
N PHE A 31 19.85 2.00 5.02
CA PHE A 31 19.90 3.31 5.64
C PHE A 31 20.92 4.20 4.94
N GLN A 32 20.43 5.30 4.40
CA GLN A 32 21.20 6.39 3.82
C GLN A 32 20.84 7.69 4.56
N PRO A 33 21.67 8.74 4.50
CA PRO A 33 21.47 9.97 5.29
C PRO A 33 20.08 10.61 5.20
N GLU A 34 19.37 10.45 4.06
CA GLU A 34 18.05 11.04 3.82
C GLU A 34 16.98 9.98 3.46
N GLU A 35 17.33 8.70 3.46
CA GLU A 35 16.43 7.65 3.01
C GLU A 35 16.62 6.37 3.84
N ILE A 36 15.50 5.83 4.33
CA ILE A 36 15.46 4.54 5.00
C ILE A 36 14.60 3.59 4.19
N GLN A 37 15.05 2.36 4.02
CA GLN A 37 14.26 1.30 3.44
C GLN A 37 13.83 0.33 4.54
N LEU A 38 12.52 0.14 4.67
CA LEU A 38 11.94 -0.74 5.68
C LEU A 38 11.15 -1.88 5.02
N ARG A 39 11.26 -3.08 5.58
CA ARG A 39 10.29 -4.16 5.34
C ARG A 39 9.33 -4.19 6.52
N VAL A 40 8.03 -4.16 6.23
CA VAL A 40 6.97 -4.09 7.23
C VAL A 40 5.97 -5.23 7.02
N LEU A 41 5.78 -6.06 8.04
CA LEU A 41 4.64 -6.97 8.14
C LEU A 41 3.62 -6.35 9.09
N CYS A 42 2.38 -6.18 8.64
CA CYS A 42 1.37 -5.46 9.41
C CYS A 42 -0.05 -5.97 9.17
N SER A 43 -0.95 -5.64 10.09
CA SER A 43 -2.38 -5.92 9.98
C SER A 43 -3.05 -5.09 8.88
N LYS A 44 -4.25 -5.52 8.45
CA LYS A 44 -5.12 -4.73 7.57
C LYS A 44 -5.36 -3.33 8.15
N GLY A 45 -5.57 -2.35 7.27
CA GLY A 45 -5.84 -0.96 7.68
C GLY A 45 -4.60 -0.15 8.09
N THR A 46 -3.41 -0.74 8.04
CA THR A 46 -2.16 -0.01 8.32
C THR A 46 -1.85 0.98 7.20
N TYR A 47 -1.77 2.27 7.56
CA TYR A 47 -1.35 3.34 6.65
C TYR A 47 0.16 3.51 6.75
N ILE A 48 0.92 2.93 5.82
CA ILE A 48 2.39 3.05 5.79
C ILE A 48 2.86 4.51 5.70
N ARG A 49 2.06 5.39 5.08
CA ARG A 49 2.31 6.84 5.08
C ARG A 49 2.28 7.46 6.48
N SER A 50 1.33 7.05 7.31
CA SER A 50 1.27 7.50 8.71
C SER A 50 2.45 6.97 9.50
N LEU A 51 2.83 5.70 9.28
CA LEU A 51 4.03 5.12 9.90
C LEU A 51 5.30 5.92 9.56
N ALA A 52 5.51 6.27 8.29
CA ALA A 52 6.66 7.09 7.88
C ALA A 52 6.67 8.47 8.56
N HIS A 53 5.51 9.12 8.66
CA HIS A 53 5.35 10.39 9.37
C HIS A 53 5.65 10.26 10.87
N ASP A 54 5.13 9.22 11.51
CA ASP A 54 5.30 9.00 12.94
C ASP A 54 6.76 8.63 13.30
N LEU A 55 7.44 7.84 12.46
CA LEU A 55 8.87 7.58 12.57
C LEU A 55 9.69 8.87 12.44
N GLY A 56 9.40 9.67 11.41
CA GLY A 56 10.06 10.96 11.23
C GLY A 56 9.84 11.95 12.38
N ARG A 57 8.64 11.94 12.97
CA ARG A 57 8.35 12.71 14.20
C ARG A 57 9.15 12.20 15.40
N ALA A 58 9.22 10.88 15.60
CA ALA A 58 10.01 10.29 16.69
C ALA A 58 11.51 10.60 16.56
N LEU A 59 12.02 10.71 15.33
CA LEU A 59 13.39 11.07 15.01
C LEU A 59 13.64 12.59 14.97
N ASN A 60 12.61 13.43 15.16
CA ASN A 60 12.67 14.90 15.10
C ASN A 60 13.19 15.51 13.77
N CYS A 61 13.12 14.76 12.67
CA CYS A 61 13.48 15.26 11.33
C CYS A 61 12.28 15.35 10.37
N GLY A 62 11.13 14.80 10.75
CA GLY A 62 10.02 14.59 9.83
C GLY A 62 10.27 13.39 8.92
N GLY A 63 9.23 12.96 8.21
CA GLY A 63 9.32 11.77 7.37
C GLY A 63 8.10 11.63 6.48
N TYR A 64 8.32 11.19 5.25
CA TYR A 64 7.24 10.91 4.31
C TYR A 64 7.59 9.67 3.49
N LEU A 65 6.55 9.04 2.95
CA LEU A 65 6.70 7.86 2.12
C LEU A 65 7.12 8.28 0.70
N LYS A 66 8.37 8.02 0.34
CA LYS A 66 8.90 8.26 -1.00
C LYS A 66 8.46 7.18 -2.00
N ALA A 67 8.57 5.91 -1.62
CA ALA A 67 8.19 4.77 -2.45
C ALA A 67 7.53 3.67 -1.60
N LEU A 68 6.67 2.87 -2.23
CA LEU A 68 6.03 1.73 -1.58
C LEU A 68 5.81 0.59 -2.58
N ARG A 69 6.26 -0.60 -2.20
CA ARG A 69 5.99 -1.83 -2.94
C ARG A 69 5.35 -2.84 -2.00
N ARG A 70 4.11 -3.22 -2.28
CA ARG A 70 3.42 -4.29 -1.53
C ARG A 70 3.86 -5.64 -2.09
N THR A 71 4.62 -6.40 -1.30
CA THR A 71 5.19 -7.69 -1.72
C THR A 71 4.31 -8.89 -1.40
N LYS A 72 3.32 -8.73 -0.51
CA LYS A 72 2.37 -9.79 -0.10
C LYS A 72 1.01 -9.21 0.30
N SER A 73 -0.05 -9.96 0.04
CA SER A 73 -1.40 -9.70 0.56
C SER A 73 -2.10 -11.01 0.90
N GLY A 74 -2.30 -11.29 2.19
CA GLY A 74 -2.79 -12.61 2.62
C GLY A 74 -1.86 -13.71 2.11
N ASN A 75 -2.40 -14.66 1.35
CA ASN A 75 -1.65 -15.77 0.77
C ASN A 75 -1.00 -15.44 -0.59
N TYR A 76 -1.27 -14.27 -1.17
CA TYR A 76 -0.77 -13.89 -2.49
C TYR A 76 0.57 -13.15 -2.38
N MET A 77 1.59 -13.61 -3.10
CA MET A 77 2.88 -12.93 -3.16
C MET A 77 3.05 -12.19 -4.49
N LEU A 78 3.82 -11.10 -4.47
CA LEU A 78 4.08 -10.30 -5.66
C LEU A 78 4.86 -11.06 -6.73
N LYS A 79 5.72 -12.00 -6.33
CA LYS A 79 6.49 -12.84 -7.27
C LYS A 79 5.58 -13.73 -8.15
N ASP A 80 4.37 -14.02 -7.68
CA ASP A 80 3.38 -14.84 -8.38
C ASP A 80 2.37 -13.96 -9.14
N ALA A 81 2.52 -12.63 -9.07
CA ALA A 81 1.64 -11.70 -9.76
C ALA A 81 2.07 -11.55 -11.22
N ILE A 82 1.07 -11.46 -12.11
CA ILE A 82 1.27 -11.14 -13.52
C ILE A 82 1.12 -9.64 -13.76
N THR A 83 1.84 -9.14 -14.76
CA THR A 83 1.65 -7.76 -15.25
C THR A 83 0.36 -7.65 -16.06
N LEU A 84 -0.09 -6.42 -16.30
CA LEU A 84 -1.24 -6.19 -17.19
C LEU A 84 -0.98 -6.70 -18.61
N GLN A 85 0.25 -6.54 -19.11
CA GLN A 85 0.62 -7.07 -20.42
C GLN A 85 0.53 -8.60 -20.49
N GLN A 86 1.06 -9.29 -19.47
CA GLN A 86 0.94 -10.75 -19.39
C GLN A 86 -0.52 -11.20 -19.28
N PHE A 87 -1.36 -10.41 -18.61
CA PHE A 87 -2.80 -10.65 -18.56
C PHE A 87 -3.45 -10.48 -19.94
N ASP A 88 -3.10 -9.44 -20.69
CA ASP A 88 -3.62 -9.21 -22.05
C ASP A 88 -3.22 -10.35 -23.01
N GLU A 89 -1.97 -10.80 -22.94
CA GLU A 89 -1.47 -11.96 -23.70
C GLU A 89 -2.22 -13.25 -23.32
N LEU A 90 -2.46 -13.48 -22.03
CA LEU A 90 -3.25 -14.61 -21.57
C LEU A 90 -4.69 -14.52 -22.12
N LEU A 91 -5.31 -13.35 -22.06
CA LEU A 91 -6.68 -13.11 -22.51
C LEU A 91 -6.84 -13.41 -24.01
N LEU A 92 -5.87 -13.00 -24.84
CA LEU A 92 -5.88 -13.25 -26.28
C LEU A 92 -5.70 -14.73 -26.64
N ASN A 93 -5.00 -15.48 -25.78
CA ASN A 93 -4.73 -16.91 -25.97
C ASN A 93 -5.83 -17.81 -25.41
N LEU A 94 -6.73 -17.29 -24.57
CA LEU A 94 -7.90 -18.01 -24.13
C LEU A 94 -8.87 -18.15 -25.31
N GLN A 95 -9.29 -19.40 -25.63
CA GLN A 95 -10.39 -19.57 -26.57
C GLN A 95 -11.61 -18.82 -26.04
N PRO A 96 -12.37 -18.13 -26.91
CA PRO A 96 -13.56 -17.41 -26.49
C PRO A 96 -14.46 -18.37 -25.71
N PHE A 97 -14.78 -18.00 -24.46
CA PHE A 97 -15.83 -18.68 -23.71
C PHE A 97 -17.08 -18.65 -24.58
N PRO A 98 -17.80 -19.78 -24.75
CA PRO A 98 -19.11 -19.75 -25.39
C PRO A 98 -19.96 -18.77 -24.57
N ILE A 99 -20.20 -17.58 -25.11
CA ILE A 99 -21.16 -16.66 -24.55
C ILE A 99 -22.50 -17.28 -24.92
N ASP A 100 -23.10 -17.98 -23.96
CA ASP A 100 -24.44 -18.52 -24.10
C ASP A 100 -25.39 -17.33 -24.29
N LYS A 101 -25.80 -17.09 -25.54
CA LYS A 101 -26.73 -16.03 -25.91
C LYS A 101 -28.12 -16.51 -25.51
N THR A 102 -28.52 -16.22 -24.28
CA THR A 102 -29.93 -16.23 -23.85
C THR A 102 -30.58 -14.87 -24.08
#